data_AF-A0A270BC83-F1
#
_entry.id   AF-A0A270BC83-F1
#
_cell.length_a   1.000
_cell.length_b   1.000
_cell.length_c   1.000
_cell.angle_alpha   90.00
_cell.angle_beta   90.00
_cell.angle_gamma   90.00
#
_symmetry.space_group_name_H-M   'P 1'
#
loop_
_entity.id
_entity.type
_entity.pdbx_description
1 polymer ?
#
loop_
_entity_poly.entity_id
_entity_poly.type
_entity_poly.pdbx_seq_one_letter_code
_entity_poly.pdbx_strand_id
1 'polypeptide(L)'
;MAQDNAPVANHAPLLWGLAFVVAMFGTGFGARFAGLDGIWTMIVMLPPMLLLIPLIRSTERDGNFAGCSSPALKRYNRRGLIWSFSYVAALFFAISVNDWLKPEGPLLWLIAVLPALPIVYFVWGFYRYLVEETDEYLKMRYVTHALFGLGLLLIVATVWGFLESFKVVPHVESWMAVPVWAIGLGVAQIWHRVRGS
;
A
#
# COMPACT_ATOMS: atom_id res chain seq x y z
N MET A 1 24.45 27.29 -31.04
CA MET A 1 24.72 26.40 -29.90
C MET A 1 23.39 26.04 -29.27
N ALA A 2 22.77 24.94 -29.72
CA ALA A 2 21.54 24.44 -29.11
C ALA A 2 21.94 23.74 -27.81
N GLN A 3 21.49 24.26 -26.67
CA GLN A 3 21.61 23.56 -25.40
C GLN A 3 20.68 22.35 -25.46
N ASP A 4 21.30 21.17 -25.55
CA ASP A 4 20.65 19.88 -25.35
C ASP A 4 20.23 19.80 -23.88
N ASN A 5 19.02 20.29 -23.60
CA ASN A 5 18.42 20.20 -22.27
C ASN A 5 17.96 18.75 -22.06
N ALA A 6 18.89 17.87 -21.72
CA ALA A 6 18.55 16.58 -21.16
C ALA A 6 17.54 16.81 -20.02
N PRO A 7 16.39 16.10 -19.99
CA PRO A 7 15.40 16.29 -18.94
C PRO A 7 16.07 16.01 -17.59
N VAL A 8 16.15 17.04 -16.73
CA VAL A 8 16.70 16.91 -15.38
C VAL A 8 15.88 15.85 -14.66
N ALA A 9 16.52 14.75 -14.27
CA ALA A 9 15.86 13.66 -13.57
C ALA A 9 15.23 14.20 -12.28
N ASN A 10 13.90 14.18 -12.18
CA ASN A 10 13.25 14.60 -10.95
C ASN A 10 13.34 13.48 -9.91
N HIS A 11 14.17 13.69 -8.90
CA HIS A 11 14.36 12.75 -7.80
C HIS A 11 13.27 12.86 -6.72
N ALA A 12 12.33 13.82 -6.84
CA ALA A 12 11.32 14.07 -5.82
C ALA A 12 10.47 12.83 -5.46
N PRO A 13 9.96 12.01 -6.39
CA PRO A 13 9.19 10.82 -6.02
C PRO A 13 10.00 9.78 -5.28
N LEU A 14 11.28 9.63 -5.62
CA LEU A 14 12.18 8.72 -4.93
C LEU A 14 12.45 9.21 -3.50
N LEU A 15 12.66 10.53 -3.33
CA LEU A 15 12.85 11.14 -2.01
C LEU A 15 11.61 10.96 -1.12
N TRP A 16 10.41 11.27 -1.62
CA TRP A 16 9.17 11.07 -0.86
C TRP A 16 8.90 9.59 -0.58
N GLY A 17 9.27 8.70 -1.51
CA GLY A 17 9.14 7.25 -1.33
C GLY A 17 10.04 6.73 -0.23
N LEU A 18 11.32 7.14 -0.23
CA LEU A 18 12.26 6.81 0.84
C LEU A 18 11.81 7.41 2.18
N ALA A 19 11.38 8.66 2.19
CA ALA A 19 10.86 9.30 3.40
C ALA A 19 9.65 8.55 3.97
N PHE A 20 8.73 8.10 3.12
CA PHE A 20 7.58 7.28 3.52
C PHE A 20 8.02 5.94 4.12
N VAL A 21 8.92 5.20 3.46
CA VAL A 21 9.41 3.91 3.95
C VAL A 21 10.15 4.07 5.28
N VAL A 22 11.07 5.02 5.37
CA VAL A 22 11.82 5.32 6.59
C VAL A 22 10.87 5.73 7.72
N ALA A 23 9.89 6.57 7.45
CA ALA A 23 8.89 6.95 8.44
C ALA A 23 8.04 5.75 8.86
N MET A 24 7.57 4.92 7.93
CA MET A 24 6.69 3.78 8.21
C MET A 24 7.36 2.72 9.08
N PHE A 25 8.59 2.34 8.77
CA PHE A 25 9.34 1.39 9.60
C PHE A 25 9.91 2.06 10.86
N GLY A 26 10.36 3.31 10.75
CA GLY A 26 10.94 4.06 11.87
C GLY A 26 9.94 4.33 12.98
N THR A 27 8.69 4.69 12.66
CA THR A 27 7.64 4.91 13.66
C THR A 27 7.19 3.59 14.30
N GLY A 28 7.07 2.52 13.52
CA GLY A 28 6.73 1.19 14.05
C GLY A 28 7.80 0.64 15.00
N PHE A 29 9.08 0.74 14.61
CA PHE A 29 10.20 0.31 15.44
C PHE A 29 10.37 1.22 16.66
N GLY A 30 10.28 2.53 16.46
CA GLY A 30 10.36 3.54 17.52
C GLY A 30 9.27 3.39 18.57
N ALA A 31 8.01 3.13 18.17
CA ALA A 31 6.92 2.89 19.10
C ALA A 31 7.18 1.65 19.98
N ARG A 32 7.74 0.57 19.40
CA ARG A 32 8.11 -0.63 20.16
C ARG A 32 9.27 -0.38 21.13
N PHE A 33 10.30 0.35 20.69
CA PHE A 33 11.45 0.66 21.55
C PHE A 33 11.12 1.61 22.69
N ALA A 34 10.22 2.57 22.46
CA ALA A 34 9.76 3.51 23.47
C ALA A 34 8.66 2.92 24.38
N GLY A 35 8.20 1.69 24.13
CA GLY A 35 7.15 1.04 24.93
C GLY A 35 5.81 1.77 24.85
N LEU A 36 5.51 2.43 23.72
CA LEU A 36 4.27 3.19 23.57
C LEU A 36 3.08 2.24 23.44
N ASP A 37 2.04 2.51 24.23
CA ASP A 37 0.79 1.77 24.26
C ASP A 37 -0.42 2.67 23.99
N GLY A 38 -1.50 2.02 23.54
CA GLY A 38 -2.79 2.68 23.26
C GLY A 38 -2.71 3.80 22.21
N ILE A 39 -3.24 4.96 22.57
CA ILE A 39 -3.45 6.09 21.65
C ILE A 39 -2.13 6.69 21.13
N TRP A 40 -1.03 6.57 21.88
CA TRP A 40 0.27 7.11 21.48
C TRP A 40 0.83 6.40 20.25
N THR A 41 0.63 5.08 20.18
CA THR A 41 1.02 4.27 19.02
C THR A 41 0.22 4.67 17.78
N MET A 42 -1.06 5.01 17.95
CA MET A 42 -1.92 5.50 16.87
C MET A 42 -1.44 6.85 16.33
N ILE A 43 -1.06 7.79 17.22
CA ILE A 43 -0.54 9.11 16.84
C ILE A 43 0.77 8.97 16.05
N VAL A 44 1.65 8.08 16.48
CA VAL A 44 2.96 7.82 15.85
C VAL A 44 2.82 7.24 14.44
N MET A 45 1.67 6.66 14.07
CA MET A 45 1.37 6.20 12.72
C MET A 45 0.80 7.29 11.78
N LEU A 46 0.43 8.47 12.28
CA LEU A 46 -0.08 9.57 11.44
C LEU A 46 0.98 10.16 10.49
N PRO A 47 2.23 10.43 10.91
CA PRO A 47 3.25 10.98 10.03
C PRO A 47 3.48 10.19 8.73
N PRO A 48 3.70 8.85 8.74
CA PRO A 48 3.85 8.10 7.49
C PRO A 48 2.58 8.16 6.63
N MET A 49 1.39 8.17 7.23
CA MET A 49 0.15 8.31 6.45
C MET A 49 0.03 9.69 5.78
N LEU A 50 0.43 10.76 6.46
CA LEU A 50 0.44 12.09 5.86
C LEU A 50 1.47 12.21 4.72
N LEU A 51 2.60 11.50 4.81
CA LEU A 51 3.62 11.44 3.75
C LEU A 51 3.15 10.72 2.47
N LEU A 52 2.08 9.93 2.55
CA LEU A 52 1.48 9.27 1.39
C LEU A 52 0.88 10.29 0.40
N ILE A 53 0.40 11.43 0.89
CA ILE A 53 -0.15 12.52 0.08
C ILE A 53 0.92 13.19 -0.80
N PRO A 54 2.04 13.74 -0.27
CA PRO A 54 3.09 14.33 -1.10
C PRO A 54 3.78 13.27 -1.97
N LEU A 55 3.89 12.02 -1.53
CA LEU A 55 4.38 10.92 -2.36
C LEU A 55 3.54 10.77 -3.63
N ILE A 56 2.23 10.57 -3.50
CA ILE A 56 1.33 10.41 -4.65
C ILE A 56 1.28 11.69 -5.50
N ARG A 57 1.27 12.86 -4.87
CA ARG A 57 1.30 14.13 -5.63
C ARG A 57 2.60 14.32 -6.39
N SER A 58 3.73 13.86 -5.86
CA SER A 58 5.04 13.95 -6.55
C SER A 58 5.09 13.02 -7.77
N THR A 59 4.58 11.79 -7.65
CA THR A 59 4.53 10.86 -8.78
C THR A 59 3.57 11.34 -9.88
N GLU A 60 2.43 11.92 -9.51
CA GLU A 60 1.50 12.52 -10.47
C GLU A 60 2.07 13.76 -11.17
N ARG A 61 2.81 14.61 -10.43
CA ARG A 61 3.47 15.79 -11.02
C ARG A 61 4.49 15.37 -12.07
N ASP A 62 5.33 14.39 -11.77
CA ASP A 62 6.36 13.91 -12.70
C ASP A 62 5.76 13.27 -13.95
N GLY A 63 4.73 12.46 -13.77
CA GLY A 63 3.98 11.89 -14.90
C GLY A 63 3.36 12.96 -15.79
N ASN A 64 2.88 14.08 -15.22
CA ASN A 64 2.33 15.20 -16.00
C ASN A 64 3.41 15.92 -16.80
N PHE A 65 4.58 16.19 -16.19
CA PHE A 65 5.70 16.85 -16.85
C PHE A 65 6.26 16.01 -18.00
N ALA A 66 6.30 14.69 -17.85
CA ALA A 66 6.76 13.77 -18.89
C ALA A 66 5.72 13.50 -19.99
N GLY A 67 4.48 14.01 -19.87
CA GLY A 67 3.38 13.72 -20.80
C GLY A 67 2.86 12.28 -20.75
N CYS A 68 3.35 11.45 -19.81
CA CYS A 68 2.98 10.03 -19.67
C CYS A 68 1.85 9.78 -18.65
N SER A 69 1.19 10.82 -18.14
CA SER A 69 0.15 10.67 -17.13
C SER A 69 -1.20 10.23 -17.71
N SER A 70 -1.63 9.00 -17.42
CA SER A 70 -3.03 8.61 -17.70
C SER A 70 -4.00 9.28 -16.71
N PRO A 71 -5.11 9.88 -17.18
CA PRO A 71 -6.19 10.35 -16.32
C PRO A 71 -6.80 9.24 -15.45
N ALA A 72 -6.81 8.00 -15.93
CA ALA A 72 -7.28 6.85 -15.17
C ALA A 72 -6.37 6.55 -13.97
N LEU A 73 -5.05 6.66 -14.17
CA LEU A 73 -4.06 6.47 -13.10
C LEU A 73 -4.22 7.51 -11.97
N LYS A 74 -4.49 8.79 -12.30
CA LYS A 74 -4.77 9.82 -11.28
C LYS A 74 -6.03 9.53 -10.46
N ARG A 75 -7.09 9.03 -11.12
CA ARG A 75 -8.31 8.61 -10.41
C ARG A 75 -8.04 7.41 -9.52
N TYR A 76 -7.26 6.45 -10.00
CA TYR A 76 -6.83 5.30 -9.21
C TYR A 76 -6.00 5.73 -7.99
N ASN A 77 -5.01 6.61 -8.15
CA ASN A 77 -4.20 7.15 -7.06
C ASN A 77 -5.03 7.89 -6.01
N ARG A 78 -6.04 8.67 -6.43
CA ARG A 78 -6.97 9.33 -5.50
C ARG A 78 -7.83 8.32 -4.73
N ARG A 79 -8.32 7.26 -5.39
CA ARG A 79 -8.98 6.13 -4.72
C ARG A 79 -8.01 5.42 -3.77
N GLY A 80 -6.73 5.36 -4.16
CA GLY A 80 -5.57 4.96 -3.38
C GLY A 80 -5.49 5.65 -2.02
N LEU A 81 -5.53 6.97 -2.04
CA LEU A 81 -5.55 7.79 -0.83
C LEU A 81 -6.78 7.49 0.02
N ILE A 82 -7.98 7.48 -0.59
CA ILE A 82 -9.23 7.25 0.13
C ILE A 82 -9.19 5.92 0.88
N TRP A 83 -8.83 4.81 0.23
CA TRP A 83 -8.79 3.51 0.90
C TRP A 83 -7.74 3.47 2.02
N SER A 84 -6.57 4.08 1.82
CA SER A 84 -5.47 4.07 2.79
C SER A 84 -5.87 4.78 4.08
N PHE A 85 -6.45 5.99 3.96
CA PHE A 85 -6.93 6.76 5.11
C PHE A 85 -8.15 6.12 5.76
N SER A 86 -9.08 5.59 4.96
CA SER A 86 -10.24 4.85 5.48
C SER A 86 -9.81 3.60 6.24
N TYR A 87 -8.79 2.87 5.77
CA TYR A 87 -8.26 1.69 6.45
C TYR A 87 -7.74 2.02 7.84
N VAL A 88 -6.87 3.02 7.97
CA VAL A 88 -6.34 3.41 9.28
C VAL A 88 -7.43 3.96 10.20
N ALA A 89 -8.33 4.80 9.69
CA ALA A 89 -9.44 5.31 10.49
C ALA A 89 -10.35 4.17 10.99
N ALA A 90 -10.69 3.23 10.11
CA ALA A 90 -11.49 2.05 10.42
C ALA A 90 -10.78 1.15 11.45
N LEU A 91 -9.48 0.91 11.29
CA LEU A 91 -8.70 0.09 12.20
C LEU A 91 -8.58 0.73 13.59
N PHE A 92 -8.28 2.03 13.67
CA PHE A 92 -8.18 2.75 14.94
C PHE A 92 -9.53 2.79 15.66
N PHE A 93 -10.61 3.02 14.91
CA PHE A 93 -11.95 2.96 15.46
C PHE A 93 -12.26 1.56 16.01
N ALA A 94 -12.01 0.51 15.23
CA ALA A 94 -12.29 -0.86 15.64
C ALA A 94 -11.51 -1.27 16.90
N ILE A 95 -10.21 -0.95 16.97
CA ILE A 95 -9.36 -1.23 18.13
C ILE A 95 -9.85 -0.44 19.35
N SER A 96 -10.07 0.86 19.20
CA SER A 96 -10.48 1.73 20.33
C SER A 96 -11.83 1.34 20.90
N VAL A 97 -12.79 1.02 20.04
CA VAL A 97 -14.14 0.59 20.46
C VAL A 97 -14.09 -0.79 21.11
N ASN A 98 -13.29 -1.72 20.56
CA ASN A 98 -13.09 -3.03 21.14
C ASN A 98 -12.47 -2.93 22.55
N ASP A 99 -11.47 -2.07 22.73
CA ASP A 99 -10.79 -1.90 24.02
C ASP A 99 -11.70 -1.24 25.06
N TRP A 100 -12.55 -0.31 24.64
CA TRP A 100 -13.45 0.43 25.54
C TRP A 100 -14.70 -0.38 25.94
N LEU A 101 -15.39 -0.97 24.96
CA LEU A 101 -16.67 -1.64 25.20
C LEU A 101 -16.52 -3.14 25.49
N LYS A 102 -15.40 -3.76 25.12
CA LYS A 102 -15.17 -5.22 25.15
C LYS A 102 -16.41 -6.02 24.72
N PRO A 103 -16.97 -5.72 23.53
CA PRO A 103 -18.25 -6.25 23.13
C PRO A 103 -18.15 -7.75 22.85
N GLU A 104 -19.20 -8.49 23.20
CA GLU A 104 -19.31 -9.92 22.91
C GLU A 104 -20.41 -10.19 21.87
N GLY A 105 -20.30 -11.31 21.16
CA GLY A 105 -21.34 -11.78 20.22
C GLY A 105 -21.40 -10.99 18.90
N PRO A 106 -22.59 -10.70 18.35
CA PRO A 106 -22.75 -10.11 17.02
C PRO A 106 -22.10 -8.73 16.84
N LEU A 107 -22.00 -7.93 17.90
CA LEU A 107 -21.39 -6.60 17.84
C LEU A 107 -19.89 -6.70 17.58
N LEU A 108 -19.21 -7.68 18.16
CA LEU A 108 -17.79 -7.94 17.92
C LEU A 108 -17.51 -8.28 16.45
N TRP A 109 -18.39 -9.07 15.84
CA TRP A 109 -18.30 -9.39 14.41
C TRP A 109 -18.37 -8.14 13.53
N LEU A 110 -19.31 -7.24 13.80
CA LEU A 110 -19.44 -5.98 13.05
C LEU A 110 -18.18 -5.12 13.17
N ILE A 111 -17.61 -5.04 14.38
CA ILE A 111 -16.38 -4.27 14.64
C ILE A 111 -15.16 -4.92 13.97
N ALA A 112 -15.04 -6.24 14.02
CA ALA A 112 -13.92 -6.98 13.41
C ALA A 112 -13.92 -6.92 11.88
N VAL A 113 -15.10 -6.82 11.24
CA VAL A 113 -15.23 -6.71 9.78
C VAL A 113 -14.97 -5.28 9.29
N LEU A 114 -15.17 -4.27 10.15
CA LEU A 114 -15.03 -2.86 9.80
C LEU A 114 -13.69 -2.49 9.11
N PRO A 115 -12.50 -2.93 9.58
CA PRO A 115 -11.24 -2.67 8.88
C PRO A 115 -11.07 -3.44 7.57
N ALA A 116 -11.91 -4.44 7.27
CA ALA A 116 -11.89 -5.15 5.99
C ALA A 116 -12.63 -4.38 4.88
N LEU A 117 -13.58 -3.50 5.20
CA LEU A 117 -14.35 -2.74 4.20
C LEU A 117 -13.46 -1.86 3.28
N PRO A 118 -12.45 -1.15 3.80
CA PRO A 118 -11.53 -0.38 2.97
C PRO A 118 -10.72 -1.26 2.00
N ILE A 119 -10.45 -2.52 2.36
CA ILE A 119 -9.77 -3.48 1.47
C ILE A 119 -10.68 -3.85 0.30
N VAL A 120 -11.99 -4.06 0.54
CA VAL A 120 -12.96 -4.27 -0.54
C VAL A 120 -12.98 -3.07 -1.50
N TYR A 121 -12.97 -1.86 -0.95
CA TYR A 121 -12.90 -0.64 -1.77
C TYR A 121 -11.57 -0.54 -2.55
N PHE A 122 -10.46 -0.97 -1.97
CA PHE A 122 -9.17 -1.10 -2.66
C PHE A 122 -9.27 -2.02 -3.88
N VAL A 123 -9.82 -3.24 -3.73
CA VAL A 123 -10.02 -4.18 -4.84
C VAL A 123 -10.95 -3.62 -5.91
N TRP A 124 -12.05 -2.99 -5.50
CA TRP A 124 -12.93 -2.29 -6.43
C TRP A 124 -12.21 -1.17 -7.19
N GLY A 125 -11.35 -0.41 -6.50
CA GLY A 125 -10.53 0.64 -7.11
C GLY A 125 -9.59 0.11 -8.20
N PHE A 126 -8.99 -1.07 -7.96
CA PHE A 126 -8.17 -1.79 -8.92
C PHE A 126 -8.98 -2.20 -10.17
N TYR A 127 -10.16 -2.80 -9.96
CA TYR A 127 -11.06 -3.14 -11.06
C TYR A 127 -11.46 -1.89 -11.88
N ARG A 128 -11.84 -0.80 -11.20
CA ARG A 128 -12.24 0.44 -11.88
C ARG A 128 -11.10 1.07 -12.66
N TYR A 129 -9.85 0.92 -12.21
CA TYR A 129 -8.69 1.35 -12.99
C TYR A 129 -8.61 0.61 -14.33
N LEU A 130 -8.73 -0.72 -14.32
CA LEU A 130 -8.69 -1.52 -15.55
C LEU A 130 -9.82 -1.20 -16.53
N VAL A 131 -11.01 -0.84 -16.04
CA VAL A 131 -12.14 -0.42 -16.89
C VAL A 131 -11.95 0.99 -17.46
N GLU A 132 -11.32 1.89 -16.69
CA GLU A 132 -11.17 3.29 -17.07
C GLU A 132 -9.93 3.57 -17.93
N GLU A 133 -8.95 2.68 -17.90
CA GLU A 133 -7.72 2.83 -18.68
C GLU A 133 -7.99 2.48 -20.15
N THR A 134 -7.76 3.44 -21.03
CA THR A 134 -7.99 3.29 -22.47
C THR A 134 -6.83 2.58 -23.15
N ASP A 135 -5.62 2.75 -22.62
CA ASP A 135 -4.39 2.16 -23.15
C ASP A 135 -4.28 0.67 -22.76
N GLU A 136 -4.33 -0.22 -23.75
CA GLU A 136 -4.22 -1.67 -23.55
C GLU A 136 -2.85 -2.11 -23.03
N TYR A 137 -1.79 -1.42 -23.43
CA TYR A 137 -0.44 -1.70 -22.94
C TYR A 137 -0.34 -1.40 -21.44
N LEU A 138 -0.84 -0.24 -21.00
CA LEU A 138 -0.85 0.11 -19.56
C LEU A 138 -1.69 -0.86 -18.74
N LYS A 139 -2.88 -1.25 -19.25
CA LYS A 139 -3.72 -2.28 -18.60
C LYS A 139 -2.97 -3.59 -18.46
N MET A 140 -2.43 -4.13 -19.55
CA MET A 140 -1.75 -5.42 -19.55
C MET A 140 -0.50 -5.41 -18.66
N ARG A 141 0.26 -4.30 -18.68
CA ARG A 141 1.39 -4.09 -17.77
C ARG A 141 0.96 -4.15 -16.31
N TYR A 142 -0.12 -3.46 -15.95
CA TYR A 142 -0.63 -3.42 -14.58
C TYR A 142 -1.15 -4.79 -14.11
N VAL A 143 -1.88 -5.50 -14.97
CA VAL A 143 -2.34 -6.88 -14.72
C VAL A 143 -1.14 -7.83 -14.54
N THR A 144 -0.12 -7.72 -15.39
CA THR A 144 1.09 -8.56 -15.32
C THR A 144 1.82 -8.36 -13.99
N HIS A 145 1.99 -7.12 -13.54
CA HIS A 145 2.58 -6.84 -12.23
C HIS A 145 1.73 -7.41 -11.08
N ALA A 146 0.40 -7.28 -11.15
CA ALA A 146 -0.50 -7.82 -10.13
C ALA A 146 -0.49 -9.35 -10.07
N LEU A 147 -0.38 -10.01 -11.22
CA LEU A 147 -0.20 -11.46 -11.30
C LEU A 147 1.14 -11.90 -10.73
N PHE A 148 2.22 -11.15 -10.98
CA PHE A 148 3.51 -11.42 -10.34
C PHE A 148 3.42 -11.29 -8.81
N GLY A 149 2.78 -10.23 -8.32
CA GLY A 149 2.53 -10.05 -6.89
C GLY A 149 1.68 -11.18 -6.30
N LEU A 150 0.68 -11.67 -7.04
CA LEU A 150 -0.16 -12.80 -6.64
C LEU A 150 0.63 -14.09 -6.57
N GLY A 151 1.47 -14.38 -7.58
CA GLY A 151 2.35 -15.54 -7.58
C GLY A 151 3.30 -15.53 -6.38
N LEU A 152 3.91 -14.37 -6.08
CA LEU A 152 4.77 -14.21 -4.90
C LEU A 152 3.98 -14.45 -3.61
N LEU A 153 2.79 -13.86 -3.47
CA LEU A 153 1.93 -14.08 -2.31
C LEU A 153 1.61 -15.57 -2.12
N LEU A 154 1.20 -16.27 -3.17
CA LEU A 154 0.86 -17.69 -3.10
C LEU A 154 2.06 -18.53 -2.64
N ILE A 155 3.25 -18.29 -3.22
CA ILE A 155 4.47 -19.01 -2.82
C ILE A 155 4.80 -18.75 -1.36
N VAL A 156 4.85 -17.47 -0.95
CA VAL A 156 5.21 -17.08 0.43
C VAL A 156 4.20 -17.63 1.43
N ALA A 157 2.90 -17.46 1.18
CA ALA A 157 1.84 -17.93 2.07
C ALA A 157 1.83 -19.46 2.20
N THR A 158 2.02 -20.20 1.10
CA THR A 158 2.08 -21.67 1.12
C THR A 158 3.30 -22.16 1.88
N VAL A 159 4.50 -21.61 1.59
CA VAL A 159 5.73 -22.01 2.29
C VAL A 159 5.62 -21.68 3.78
N TRP A 160 5.16 -20.48 4.12
CA TRP A 160 5.00 -20.07 5.53
C TRP A 160 3.96 -20.93 6.25
N GLY A 161 2.82 -21.19 5.63
CA GLY A 161 1.76 -22.04 6.20
C GLY A 161 2.23 -23.47 6.49
N PHE A 162 3.07 -24.05 5.63
CA PHE A 162 3.70 -25.34 5.91
C PHE A 162 4.66 -25.26 7.09
N LEU A 163 5.54 -24.25 7.11
CA LEU A 163 6.49 -24.05 8.21
C LEU A 163 5.78 -23.85 9.56
N GLU A 164 4.68 -23.11 9.57
CA GLU A 164 3.82 -22.91 10.74
C GLU A 164 3.16 -24.23 11.19
N SER A 165 2.66 -25.02 10.24
CA SER A 165 2.06 -26.34 10.52
C SER A 165 3.06 -27.29 11.18
N PHE A 166 4.34 -27.21 10.81
CA PHE A 166 5.42 -27.97 11.43
C PHE A 166 6.02 -27.29 12.67
N LYS A 167 5.46 -26.16 13.14
CA LYS A 167 5.93 -25.38 14.29
C LYS A 167 7.38 -24.90 14.18
N VAL A 168 7.87 -24.70 12.96
CA VAL A 168 9.24 -24.21 12.69
C VAL A 168 9.31 -22.69 12.82
N VAL A 169 8.19 -22.00 12.58
CA VAL A 169 8.11 -20.54 12.46
C VAL A 169 6.87 -20.04 13.23
N PRO A 170 6.89 -18.81 13.80
CA PRO A 170 5.73 -18.23 14.49
C PRO A 170 4.52 -18.01 13.58
N HIS A 171 3.33 -18.01 14.20
CA HIS A 171 2.07 -17.64 13.54
C HIS A 171 2.15 -16.22 12.99
N VAL A 172 1.67 -16.05 11.76
CA VAL A 172 1.57 -14.75 11.10
C VAL A 172 0.11 -14.46 10.79
N GLU A 173 -0.30 -13.26 11.13
CA GLU A 173 -1.65 -12.77 10.89
C GLU A 173 -1.99 -12.71 9.40
N SER A 174 -3.20 -13.17 9.04
CA SER A 174 -3.67 -13.23 7.65
C SER A 174 -3.70 -11.88 6.93
N TRP A 175 -3.79 -10.76 7.65
CA TRP A 175 -3.75 -9.42 7.04
C TRP A 175 -2.41 -9.11 6.37
N MET A 176 -1.33 -9.87 6.64
CA MET A 176 -0.03 -9.77 5.98
C MET A 176 -0.06 -10.16 4.49
N ALA A 177 -1.13 -10.81 4.03
CA ALA A 177 -1.30 -11.16 2.63
C ALA A 177 -1.27 -9.92 1.70
N VAL A 178 -1.94 -8.84 2.09
CA VAL A 178 -2.00 -7.61 1.29
C VAL A 178 -0.64 -6.92 1.18
N PRO A 179 0.12 -6.69 2.27
CA PRO A 179 1.50 -6.21 2.20
C PRO A 179 2.42 -7.06 1.34
N VAL A 180 2.39 -8.40 1.49
CA VAL A 180 3.25 -9.30 0.70
C VAL A 180 2.96 -9.18 -0.79
N TRP A 181 1.67 -9.15 -1.16
CA TRP A 181 1.26 -8.94 -2.54
C TRP A 181 1.70 -7.57 -3.08
N ALA A 182 1.55 -6.51 -2.28
CA ALA A 182 1.99 -5.16 -2.63
C ALA A 182 3.51 -5.04 -2.82
N ILE A 183 4.30 -5.76 -2.03
CA ILE A 183 5.75 -5.86 -2.23
C ILE A 183 6.05 -6.52 -3.58
N GLY A 184 5.37 -7.61 -3.91
CA GLY A 184 5.55 -8.29 -5.20
C GLY A 184 5.20 -7.39 -6.39
N LEU A 185 4.13 -6.58 -6.27
CA LEU A 185 3.81 -5.53 -7.24
C LEU A 185 4.97 -4.54 -7.43
N GLY A 186 5.54 -4.02 -6.34
CA GLY A 186 6.65 -3.07 -6.38
C GLY A 186 7.91 -3.67 -7.02
N VAL A 187 8.24 -4.92 -6.69
CA VAL A 187 9.34 -5.67 -7.30
C VAL A 187 9.12 -5.82 -8.81
N ALA A 188 7.92 -6.19 -9.23
CA ALA A 188 7.59 -6.32 -10.66
C ALA A 188 7.77 -4.99 -11.41
N GLN A 189 7.35 -3.87 -10.82
CA GLN A 189 7.52 -2.54 -11.40
C GLN A 189 8.99 -2.14 -11.55
N ILE A 190 9.82 -2.42 -10.54
CA ILE A 190 11.26 -2.14 -10.58
C ILE A 190 11.93 -3.00 -11.65
N TRP A 191 11.62 -4.31 -11.66
CA TRP A 191 12.14 -5.26 -12.62
C TRP A 191 11.81 -4.85 -14.06
N HIS A 192 10.57 -4.44 -14.31
CA HIS A 192 10.15 -3.92 -15.60
C HIS A 192 10.97 -2.68 -16.00
N ARG A 193 11.18 -1.72 -15.08
CA ARG A 193 11.99 -0.52 -15.38
C ARG A 193 13.43 -0.87 -15.74
N VAL A 194 14.06 -1.80 -15.03
CA VAL A 194 15.46 -2.20 -15.27
C VAL A 194 15.62 -2.90 -16.62
N ARG A 195 14.61 -3.66 -17.07
CA ARG A 195 14.66 -4.40 -18.33
C ARG A 195 14.39 -3.57 -19.59
N GLY A 196 14.02 -2.29 -19.47
CA GLY A 196 14.05 -1.33 -20.58
C GLY A 196 13.28 -1.73 -21.84
N SER A 197 12.00 -2.11 -21.71
CA SER A 197 11.08 -2.23 -22.85
C SER A 197 10.18 -1.00 -22.99
#